data_AF-A0A7W2CCJ6-F1
#
_entry.id   AF-A0A7W2CCJ6-F1
#
_cell.length_a   1.000
_cell.length_b   1.000
_cell.length_c   1.000
_cell.angle_alpha   90.00
_cell.angle_beta   90.00
_cell.angle_gamma   90.00
#
_symmetry.space_group_name_H-M   'P 1'
#
loop_
_entity.id
_entity.type
_entity.pdbx_description
1 polymer ?
#
loop_
_entity_poly.entity_id
_entity_poly.type
_entity_poly.pdbx_seq_one_letter_code
_entity_poly.pdbx_strand_id
1 'polypeptide(L)'
;MTKNSWILAFRLSWLCIPFAGYSVFDSALSSRSNPVQITSFIGLWLLWSIVLAVCLVPSSSLLTLFRVLVPISVVLAIWGSIESQLGISSIFLLVISSIAASISLLPTVGFWFINGSSYGDEVRVPLRPPGPLLLGPIPLAWILVAATIIFPPLIIASGNIFLG
;
A
#
# COMPACT_ATOMS: atom_id res chain seq x y z
N MET A 1 -7.73 25.40 6.66
CA MET A 1 -7.60 23.93 6.79
C MET A 1 -6.91 23.65 8.11
N THR A 2 -7.59 22.96 9.03
CA THR A 2 -7.00 22.59 10.33
C THR A 2 -5.75 21.73 10.10
N LYS A 3 -4.74 21.83 10.98
CA LYS A 3 -3.39 21.24 10.82
C LYS A 3 -3.38 19.72 10.46
N ASN A 4 -4.50 19.01 10.60
CA ASN A 4 -4.61 17.55 10.46
C ASN A 4 -5.61 17.08 9.37
N SER A 5 -6.14 17.96 8.51
CA SER A 5 -7.17 17.56 7.51
C SER A 5 -6.69 16.44 6.57
N TRP A 6 -5.39 16.39 6.25
CA TRP A 6 -4.80 15.36 5.40
C TRP A 6 -4.77 13.96 6.06
N ILE A 7 -4.66 13.88 7.40
CA ILE A 7 -4.69 12.61 8.14
C ILE A 7 -6.08 11.97 8.00
N LEU A 8 -7.12 12.78 8.17
CA LEU A 8 -8.50 12.32 8.01
C LEU A 8 -8.78 11.92 6.57
N ALA A 9 -8.32 12.71 5.59
CA ALA A 9 -8.45 12.35 4.19
C ALA A 9 -7.80 10.99 3.86
N PHE A 10 -6.58 10.75 4.34
CA PHE A 10 -5.91 9.45 4.19
C PHE A 10 -6.71 8.32 4.85
N ARG A 11 -7.09 8.48 6.12
CA ARG A 11 -7.81 7.44 6.88
C ARG A 11 -9.15 7.08 6.24
N LEU A 12 -9.92 8.09 5.82
CA LEU A 12 -11.19 7.88 5.12
C LEU A 12 -10.96 7.17 3.78
N SER A 13 -9.95 7.60 3.00
CA SER A 13 -9.63 6.94 1.73
C SER A 13 -9.24 5.47 1.94
N TRP A 14 -8.41 5.18 2.95
CA TRP A 14 -7.93 3.84 3.24
C TRP A 14 -9.03 2.92 3.77
N LEU A 15 -9.93 3.44 4.63
CA LEU A 15 -11.10 2.72 5.12
C LEU A 15 -12.06 2.32 4.00
N CYS A 16 -12.16 3.12 2.95
CA CYS A 16 -13.05 2.84 1.82
C CYS A 16 -12.51 1.79 0.84
N ILE A 17 -11.20 1.47 0.87
CA ILE A 17 -10.57 0.54 -0.08
C ILE A 17 -11.24 -0.85 -0.09
N PRO A 18 -11.49 -1.53 1.04
CA PRO A 18 -12.08 -2.87 1.03
C PRO A 18 -13.45 -2.94 0.39
N PHE A 19 -14.28 -1.90 0.54
CA PHE A 19 -15.64 -1.88 -0.04
C PHE A 19 -15.60 -1.87 -1.57
N ALA A 20 -14.67 -1.13 -2.15
CA ALA A 20 -14.45 -1.13 -3.60
C ALA A 20 -13.71 -2.38 -4.06
N GLY A 21 -12.65 -2.73 -3.32
CA GLY A 21 -11.69 -3.78 -3.62
C GLY A 21 -12.31 -5.16 -3.60
N TYR A 22 -13.26 -5.44 -2.71
CA TYR A 22 -13.91 -6.75 -2.62
C TYR A 22 -14.46 -7.20 -3.97
N SER A 23 -15.32 -6.39 -4.60
CA SER A 23 -15.92 -6.74 -5.89
C SER A 23 -14.92 -6.89 -7.04
N VAL A 24 -13.85 -6.08 -7.03
CA VAL A 24 -12.82 -6.10 -8.07
C VAL A 24 -11.95 -7.33 -7.93
N PHE A 25 -11.43 -7.59 -6.73
CA PHE A 25 -10.55 -8.72 -6.47
C PHE A 25 -11.30 -10.06 -6.51
N ASP A 26 -12.56 -10.12 -6.06
CA ASP A 26 -13.39 -11.33 -6.18
C ASP A 26 -13.56 -11.76 -7.65
N SER A 27 -13.94 -10.81 -8.51
CA SER A 27 -14.03 -11.05 -9.96
C SER A 27 -12.67 -11.45 -10.56
N ALA A 28 -11.60 -10.71 -10.24
CA ALA A 28 -10.25 -10.98 -10.76
C ALA A 28 -9.72 -12.36 -10.36
N LEU A 29 -10.07 -12.84 -9.16
CA LEU A 29 -9.60 -14.12 -8.62
C LEU A 29 -10.55 -15.30 -8.88
N SER A 30 -11.78 -15.05 -9.36
CA SER A 30 -12.81 -16.07 -9.58
C SER A 30 -12.36 -17.26 -10.47
N SER A 31 -11.45 -17.03 -11.40
CA SER A 31 -10.90 -18.05 -12.31
C SER A 31 -9.69 -18.82 -11.75
N ARG A 32 -9.21 -18.45 -10.56
CA ARG A 32 -7.99 -19.03 -9.94
C ARG A 32 -8.35 -20.19 -9.00
N SER A 33 -7.37 -21.02 -8.64
CA SER A 33 -7.59 -22.14 -7.72
C SER A 33 -7.90 -21.66 -6.28
N ASN A 34 -8.70 -22.44 -5.54
CA ASN A 34 -9.12 -22.09 -4.17
C ASN A 34 -7.96 -21.70 -3.24
N PRO A 35 -6.81 -22.40 -3.19
CA PRO A 35 -5.71 -22.02 -2.31
C PRO A 35 -5.11 -20.64 -2.66
N VAL A 36 -5.00 -20.31 -3.94
CA VAL A 36 -4.50 -19.01 -4.42
C VAL A 36 -5.47 -17.90 -4.05
N GLN A 37 -6.78 -18.15 -4.21
CA GLN A 37 -7.81 -17.19 -3.81
C GLN A 37 -7.72 -16.86 -2.31
N ILE A 38 -7.73 -17.88 -1.45
CA ILE A 38 -7.65 -17.71 0.02
C ILE A 38 -6.38 -16.94 0.41
N THR A 39 -5.23 -17.34 -0.14
CA THR A 39 -3.95 -16.70 0.17
C THR A 39 -3.94 -15.23 -0.24
N SER A 40 -4.52 -14.91 -1.40
CA SER A 40 -4.62 -13.53 -1.89
C SER A 40 -5.53 -12.68 -1.01
N PHE A 41 -6.69 -13.20 -0.62
CA PHE A 41 -7.60 -12.49 0.29
C PHE A 41 -6.98 -12.24 1.67
N ILE A 42 -6.27 -13.23 2.24
CA ILE A 42 -5.52 -13.05 3.49
C ILE A 42 -4.46 -11.96 3.31
N GLY A 43 -3.70 -12.00 2.22
CA GLY A 43 -2.68 -10.99 1.91
C GLY A 43 -3.25 -9.58 1.77
N LEU A 44 -4.38 -9.42 1.07
CA LEU A 44 -5.07 -8.13 0.91
C LEU A 44 -5.58 -7.58 2.24
N TRP A 45 -6.17 -8.43 3.09
CA TRP A 45 -6.61 -8.04 4.43
C TRP A 45 -5.44 -7.64 5.32
N LEU A 46 -4.34 -8.41 5.31
CA LEU A 46 -3.13 -8.08 6.06
C LEU A 46 -2.53 -6.75 5.60
N LEU A 47 -2.41 -6.53 4.30
CA LEU A 47 -1.92 -5.26 3.75
C LEU A 47 -2.77 -4.09 4.23
N TRP A 48 -4.10 -4.22 4.13
CA TRP A 48 -5.03 -3.20 4.59
C TRP A 48 -4.90 -2.92 6.09
N SER A 49 -4.89 -3.97 6.93
CA SER A 49 -4.80 -3.84 8.38
C SER A 49 -3.47 -3.27 8.86
N ILE A 50 -2.35 -3.70 8.28
CA ILE A 50 -1.01 -3.22 8.63
C ILE A 50 -0.90 -1.72 8.35
N VAL A 51 -1.28 -1.27 7.16
CA VAL A 51 -1.21 0.16 6.82
C VAL A 51 -2.12 1.00 7.72
N LEU A 52 -3.31 0.49 8.05
CA LEU A 52 -4.22 1.16 8.98
C LEU A 52 -3.57 1.30 10.36
N ALA A 53 -2.96 0.24 10.89
CA ALA A 53 -2.25 0.28 12.17
C ALA A 53 -1.07 1.26 12.14
N VAL A 54 -0.26 1.23 11.08
CA VAL A 54 0.87 2.14 10.86
C VAL A 54 0.42 3.61 10.81
N CYS A 55 -0.75 3.90 10.24
CA CYS A 55 -1.31 5.26 10.20
C CYS A 55 -1.77 5.77 11.58
N LEU A 56 -2.02 4.88 12.54
CA LEU A 56 -2.43 5.25 13.89
C LEU A 56 -1.25 5.54 14.81
N VAL A 57 -0.11 4.89 14.59
CA VAL A 57 1.09 5.00 15.43
C VAL A 57 2.25 5.60 14.62
N PRO A 58 2.38 6.94 14.54
CA PRO A 58 3.49 7.58 13.84
C PRO A 58 4.82 7.23 14.49
N SER A 59 5.73 6.64 13.74
CA SER A 59 7.14 6.49 14.16
C SER A 59 8.07 6.54 12.96
N SER A 60 9.31 6.99 13.18
CA SER A 60 10.31 7.11 12.11
C SER A 60 10.59 5.79 11.41
N SER A 61 10.58 4.67 12.15
CA SER A 61 10.82 3.33 11.61
C SER A 61 9.68 2.82 10.72
N LEU A 62 8.44 3.22 11.00
CA LEU A 62 7.27 2.79 10.24
C LEU A 62 7.05 3.62 8.95
N LEU A 63 7.75 4.74 8.78
CA LEU A 63 7.61 5.59 7.59
C LEU A 63 7.99 4.84 6.30
N THR A 64 9.00 3.97 6.35
CA THR A 64 9.44 3.16 5.20
C THR A 64 8.35 2.17 4.82
N LEU A 65 7.81 1.43 5.79
CA LEU A 65 6.69 0.52 5.59
C LEU A 65 5.48 1.25 5.01
N PHE A 66 5.13 2.41 5.55
CA PHE A 66 4.01 3.21 5.04
C PHE A 66 4.21 3.62 3.58
N ARG A 67 5.41 4.11 3.23
CA ARG A 67 5.72 4.56 1.86
C ARG A 67 5.97 3.44 0.86
N VAL A 68 6.07 2.18 1.31
CA VAL A 68 6.16 1.02 0.42
C VAL A 68 4.78 0.38 0.25
N LEU A 69 4.08 0.12 1.35
CA LEU A 69 2.81 -0.61 1.34
C LEU A 69 1.65 0.18 0.71
N VAL A 70 1.59 1.50 0.93
CA VAL A 70 0.52 2.32 0.34
C VAL A 70 0.63 2.37 -1.20
N PRO A 71 1.79 2.67 -1.82
CA PRO A 71 1.88 2.62 -3.29
C PRO A 71 1.65 1.23 -3.89
N ILE A 72 1.98 0.15 -3.17
CA ILE A 72 1.66 -1.22 -3.62
C ILE A 72 0.15 -1.40 -3.84
N SER A 73 -0.70 -0.75 -3.04
CA SER A 73 -2.16 -0.86 -3.22
C SER A 73 -2.64 -0.31 -4.56
N VAL A 74 -1.93 0.68 -5.14
CA VAL A 74 -2.24 1.20 -6.47
C VAL A 74 -1.91 0.17 -7.55
N VAL A 75 -0.76 -0.49 -7.43
CA VAL A 75 -0.36 -1.56 -8.36
C VAL A 75 -1.36 -2.71 -8.34
N LEU A 76 -1.79 -3.12 -7.14
CA LEU A 76 -2.82 -4.15 -6.96
C LEU A 76 -4.17 -3.70 -7.53
N ALA A 77 -4.56 -2.44 -7.33
CA ALA A 77 -5.80 -1.89 -7.89
C ALA A 77 -5.78 -1.87 -9.43
N ILE A 78 -4.65 -1.50 -10.04
CA ILE A 78 -4.47 -1.54 -11.50
C ILE A 78 -4.61 -2.98 -12.00
N TRP A 79 -3.86 -3.92 -11.41
CA TRP A 79 -3.92 -5.32 -11.80
C TRP A 79 -5.34 -5.90 -11.66
N GLY A 80 -5.98 -5.70 -10.50
CA GLY A 80 -7.34 -6.17 -10.25
C GLY A 80 -8.35 -5.59 -11.24
N SER A 81 -8.21 -4.31 -11.60
CA SER A 81 -9.09 -3.65 -12.57
C SER A 81 -8.92 -4.16 -14.00
N ILE A 82 -7.70 -4.60 -14.37
CA ILE A 82 -7.42 -5.21 -15.67
C ILE A 82 -8.09 -6.60 -15.74
N GLU A 83 -7.92 -7.42 -14.69
CA GLU A 83 -8.46 -8.78 -14.65
C GLU A 83 -9.99 -8.81 -14.48
N SER A 84 -10.57 -7.90 -13.70
CA SER A 84 -12.01 -7.88 -13.41
C SER A 84 -12.89 -7.35 -14.54
N GLN A 85 -12.29 -6.84 -15.62
CA GLN A 85 -12.91 -5.94 -16.62
C GLN A 85 -13.36 -4.61 -15.96
N LEU A 86 -13.14 -3.49 -16.65
CA LEU A 86 -13.32 -2.15 -16.05
C LEU A 86 -14.78 -1.89 -15.65
N GLY A 87 -15.03 -1.79 -14.34
CA GLY A 87 -16.34 -1.41 -13.76
C GLY A 87 -16.27 -0.14 -12.91
N ILE A 88 -17.43 0.31 -12.41
CA ILE A 88 -17.52 1.47 -11.50
C ILE A 88 -16.69 1.27 -10.23
N SER A 89 -16.70 0.05 -9.66
CA SER A 89 -15.89 -0.29 -8.48
C SER A 89 -14.39 -0.17 -8.76
N SER A 90 -13.95 -0.55 -9.97
CA SER A 90 -12.55 -0.44 -10.42
C SER A 90 -12.10 1.01 -10.45
N ILE A 91 -12.92 1.91 -11.02
CA ILE A 91 -12.64 3.35 -11.06
C ILE A 91 -12.54 3.90 -9.64
N PHE A 92 -13.49 3.58 -8.77
CA PHE A 92 -13.50 4.06 -7.39
C PHE A 92 -12.28 3.56 -6.60
N LEU A 93 -11.91 2.28 -6.76
CA LEU A 93 -10.71 1.69 -6.14
C LEU A 93 -9.43 2.38 -6.62
N LEU A 94 -9.29 2.63 -7.93
CA LEU A 94 -8.14 3.32 -8.51
C LEU A 94 -8.01 4.76 -8.00
N VAL A 95 -9.12 5.50 -7.97
CA VAL A 95 -9.14 6.88 -7.48
C VAL A 95 -8.74 6.93 -6.01
N ILE A 96 -9.36 6.10 -5.16
CA ILE A 96 -9.14 6.18 -3.71
C ILE A 96 -7.75 5.69 -3.31
N SER A 97 -7.23 4.66 -3.97
CA SER A 97 -5.86 4.17 -3.76
C SER A 97 -4.83 5.17 -4.26
N SER A 98 -5.07 5.85 -5.39
CA SER A 98 -4.19 6.90 -5.91
C SER A 98 -4.16 8.13 -5.00
N ILE A 99 -5.30 8.54 -4.43
CA ILE A 99 -5.37 9.60 -3.42
C ILE A 99 -4.55 9.20 -2.18
N ALA A 100 -4.76 7.98 -1.65
CA ALA A 100 -4.02 7.49 -0.49
C ALA A 100 -2.50 7.45 -0.75
N ALA A 101 -2.08 6.95 -1.91
CA ALA A 101 -0.67 6.91 -2.32
C ALA A 101 -0.07 8.31 -2.47
N SER A 102 -0.80 9.24 -3.10
CA SER A 102 -0.37 10.63 -3.24
C SER A 102 -0.15 11.28 -1.87
N ILE A 103 -1.10 11.11 -0.94
CA ILE A 103 -0.98 11.61 0.43
C ILE A 103 0.24 10.98 1.13
N SER A 104 0.49 9.68 0.98
CA SER A 104 1.63 9.01 1.65
C SER A 104 3.01 9.56 1.25
N LEU A 105 3.11 10.13 0.05
CA LEU A 105 4.35 10.69 -0.50
C LEU A 105 4.53 12.17 -0.17
N LEU A 106 3.55 12.83 0.44
CA LEU A 106 3.69 14.22 0.83
C LEU A 106 4.85 14.41 1.84
N PRO A 107 5.61 15.52 1.73
CA PRO A 107 6.65 15.86 2.70
C PRO A 107 6.11 16.04 4.13
N THR A 108 4.88 16.56 4.27
CA THR A 108 4.22 16.77 5.57
C THR A 108 3.97 15.46 6.31
N VAL A 109 3.64 14.38 5.59
CA VAL A 109 3.49 13.04 6.18
C VAL A 109 4.83 12.52 6.68
N GLY A 110 5.89 12.67 5.88
CA GLY A 110 7.24 12.30 6.29
C GLY A 110 7.68 13.04 7.56
N PHE A 111 7.44 14.35 7.61
CA PHE A 111 7.70 15.18 8.80
C PHE A 111 6.93 14.67 10.03
N TRP A 112 5.65 14.32 9.88
CA TRP A 112 4.82 13.81 10.98
C TRP A 112 5.33 12.48 11.53
N PHE A 113 5.67 11.51 10.67
CA PHE A 113 6.20 10.21 11.10
C PHE A 113 7.57 10.33 11.78
N ILE A 114 8.46 11.18 11.25
CA ILE A 114 9.80 11.40 11.83
C ILE A 114 9.71 12.06 13.21
N ASN A 115 8.81 13.03 13.37
CA ASN A 115 8.61 13.70 14.66
C ASN A 115 7.82 12.84 15.67
N GLY A 116 7.16 11.76 15.22
CA GLY A 116 6.54 10.79 16.11
C GLY A 116 7.50 10.09 17.08
N SER A 117 8.81 10.09 16.78
CA SER A 117 9.86 9.54 17.65
C SER A 117 10.76 10.61 18.31
N SER A 118 10.41 11.90 18.21
CA SER A 118 11.21 12.99 18.80
C SER A 118 10.99 13.10 20.30
N TYR A 119 12.04 13.49 21.04
CA TYR A 119 11.99 13.60 22.49
C TYR A 119 11.67 15.03 22.93
N GLY A 120 10.64 15.20 23.76
CA GLY A 120 10.28 16.50 24.33
C GLY A 120 10.12 17.57 23.25
N ASP A 121 10.95 18.60 23.32
CA ASP A 121 10.94 19.76 22.40
C ASP A 121 11.85 19.58 21.16
N GLU A 122 12.45 18.40 20.98
CA GLU A 122 13.25 18.09 19.78
C GLU A 122 12.38 18.13 18.52
N VAL A 123 12.87 18.79 17.46
CA VAL A 123 12.25 18.77 16.14
C VAL A 123 13.23 18.19 15.13
N ARG A 124 12.86 17.06 14.53
CA ARG A 124 13.65 16.37 13.52
C ARG A 124 13.20 16.77 12.12
N VAL A 125 14.11 17.37 11.36
CA VAL A 125 13.85 17.83 9.99
C VAL A 125 14.28 16.75 8.99
N PRO A 126 13.38 16.29 8.08
CA PRO A 126 13.73 15.28 7.08
C PRO A 126 14.78 15.79 6.08
N LEU A 127 15.76 14.95 5.79
CA LEU A 127 16.68 15.16 4.67
C LEU A 127 15.95 14.96 3.33
N ARG A 128 16.38 15.72 2.32
CA ARG A 128 15.90 15.51 0.95
C ARG A 128 16.65 14.35 0.31
N PRO A 129 15.95 13.35 -0.24
CA PRO A 129 16.63 12.31 -1.00
C PRO A 129 17.31 12.93 -2.22
N PRO A 130 18.56 12.55 -2.54
CA PRO A 130 19.23 13.02 -3.74
C PRO A 130 18.42 12.59 -4.98
N GLY A 131 18.21 13.53 -5.90
CA GLY A 131 17.35 13.35 -7.08
C GLY A 131 17.58 12.06 -7.88
N PRO A 132 18.83 11.63 -8.14
CA PRO A 132 19.10 10.38 -8.85
C PRO A 132 18.50 9.13 -8.19
N LEU A 133 18.37 9.10 -6.86
CA LEU A 133 17.77 7.95 -6.17
C LEU A 133 16.28 7.82 -6.46
N LEU A 134 15.58 8.93 -6.74
CA LEU A 134 14.14 8.94 -7.02
C LEU A 134 13.81 8.33 -8.40
N LEU A 135 14.76 8.31 -9.33
CA LEU A 135 14.53 7.85 -10.71
C LEU A 135 14.98 6.41 -10.99
N GLY A 136 15.68 5.75 -10.05
CA GLY A 136 16.17 4.39 -10.28
C GLY A 136 16.14 3.53 -9.03
N PRO A 137 17.08 3.71 -8.08
CA PRO A 137 17.21 2.82 -6.93
C PRO A 137 15.95 2.69 -6.06
N ILE A 138 15.24 3.79 -5.78
CA ILE A 138 14.04 3.75 -4.91
C ILE A 138 12.90 2.98 -5.58
N PRO A 139 12.48 3.28 -6.82
CA PRO A 139 11.47 2.48 -7.51
C PRO A 139 11.86 1.00 -7.64
N LEU A 140 13.13 0.69 -7.93
CA LEU A 140 13.63 -0.69 -8.01
C LEU A 140 13.50 -1.42 -6.67
N ALA A 141 13.88 -0.76 -5.57
CA ALA A 141 13.72 -1.32 -4.23
C ALA A 141 12.25 -1.60 -3.90
N TRP A 142 11.32 -0.72 -4.29
CA TRP A 142 9.89 -0.97 -4.12
C TRP A 142 9.41 -2.20 -4.88
N ILE A 143 9.80 -2.34 -6.15
CA ILE A 143 9.44 -3.50 -6.98
C ILE A 143 9.95 -4.78 -6.32
N LEU A 144 11.22 -4.79 -5.88
CA LEU A 144 11.84 -5.97 -5.26
C LEU A 144 11.15 -6.34 -3.94
N VAL A 145 10.84 -5.35 -3.09
CA VAL A 145 10.12 -5.60 -1.83
C VAL A 145 8.70 -6.08 -2.10
N ALA A 146 7.96 -5.45 -3.02
CA ALA A 146 6.62 -5.86 -3.40
C ALA A 146 6.60 -7.29 -3.95
N ALA A 147 7.53 -7.62 -4.86
CA ALA A 147 7.67 -8.95 -5.42
C ALA A 147 7.96 -10.00 -4.35
N THR A 148 8.87 -9.69 -3.42
CA THR A 148 9.25 -10.61 -2.33
C THR A 148 8.12 -10.84 -1.33
N ILE A 149 7.23 -9.85 -1.12
CA ILE A 149 6.07 -10.01 -0.23
C ILE A 149 4.94 -10.77 -0.92
N ILE A 150 4.69 -10.50 -2.20
CA ILE A 150 3.50 -10.97 -2.92
C ILE A 150 3.71 -12.36 -3.53
N PHE A 151 4.80 -12.59 -4.26
CA PHE A 151 4.95 -13.81 -5.06
C PHE A 151 5.20 -15.08 -4.24
N PRO A 152 6.05 -15.11 -3.20
CA PRO A 152 6.32 -16.34 -2.46
C PRO A 152 5.08 -17.04 -1.90
N PRO A 153 4.16 -16.38 -1.17
CA PRO A 153 2.96 -17.06 -0.66
C PRO A 153 2.06 -17.55 -1.79
N LEU A 154 1.96 -16.82 -2.91
CA LEU A 154 1.15 -17.22 -4.07
C LEU A 154 1.74 -18.41 -4.83
N ILE A 155 3.06 -18.47 -4.99
CA ILE A 155 3.76 -19.60 -5.61
C ILE A 155 3.53 -20.86 -4.78
N ILE A 156 3.70 -20.77 -3.46
CA ILE A 156 3.44 -21.88 -2.53
C ILE A 156 1.97 -22.32 -2.64
N ALA A 157 1.03 -21.38 -2.64
CA ALA A 157 -0.40 -21.68 -2.75
C ALA A 157 -0.78 -22.31 -4.09
N SER A 158 -0.10 -21.95 -5.18
CA SER A 158 -0.35 -22.54 -6.51
C SER A 158 0.18 -23.97 -6.63
N GLY A 159 0.99 -24.46 -5.69
CA GLY A 159 1.66 -25.76 -5.77
C GLY A 159 2.84 -25.79 -6.75
N ASN A 160 3.15 -24.67 -7.43
CA ASN A 160 4.25 -24.55 -8.38
C ASN A 160 5.57 -24.25 -7.66
N ILE A 161 5.94 -25.09 -6.71
CA ILE A 161 7.23 -24.97 -6.03
C ILE A 161 8.30 -25.19 -7.10
N PHE A 162 9.10 -24.15 -7.37
CA PHE A 162 10.18 -24.15 -8.37
C PHE A 162 11.38 -24.99 -7.87
N LEU A 163 11.13 -26.24 -7.47
CA LEU A 163 12.08 -27.22 -6.98
C LEU A 163 11.70 -28.61 -7.52
N GLY A 164 11.85 -28.81 -8.84
CA GLY A 164 11.87 -30.15 -9.46
C GLY A 164 10.52 -30.86 -9.55
#